data_AF-A0A8T2BLZ4-F1
#
_entry.id   AF-A0A8T2BLZ4-F1
#
_cell.length_a   1.000
_cell.length_b   1.000
_cell.length_c   1.000
_cell.angle_alpha   90.00
_cell.angle_beta   90.00
_cell.angle_gamma   90.00
#
_symmetry.space_group_name_H-M   'P 1'
#
loop_
_entity.id
_entity.type
_entity.pdbx_description
1 polymer ?
#
loop_
_entity_poly.entity_id
_entity_poly.type
_entity_poly.pdbx_seq_one_letter_code
_entity_poly.pdbx_strand_id
1 'polypeptide(L)'
;MDHPHVRLHHNSKVLSLNKKTMEESKKYKRTVIKQTMNKKKRNNNKMGHGSRSRSGLLQMKVRKLQILIPGGQRCNHPDLLLSKTVDYIVHLKLKLRFLKALSDMYSL
;
A
#
# COMPACT_ATOMS: atom_id res chain seq x y z
N MET A 1 -60.46 40.36 34.11
CA MET A 1 -60.03 39.05 33.59
C MET A 1 -59.04 39.29 32.47
N ASP A 2 -57.82 38.81 32.71
CA ASP A 2 -56.88 38.19 31.76
C ASP A 2 -56.11 39.03 30.72
N HIS A 3 -54.77 38.93 30.87
CA HIS A 3 -53.66 39.09 29.91
C HIS A 3 -53.87 38.26 28.60
N PRO A 4 -53.05 38.28 27.50
CA PRO A 4 -51.63 38.74 27.41
C PRO A 4 -51.13 39.34 26.05
N HIS A 5 -49.91 39.88 26.12
CA HIS A 5 -48.80 39.83 25.14
C HIS A 5 -49.06 39.93 23.63
N VAL A 6 -48.74 41.10 23.07
CA VAL A 6 -48.24 41.19 21.69
C VAL A 6 -46.73 40.90 21.69
N ARG A 7 -46.38 39.61 21.56
CA ARG A 7 -45.00 39.12 21.44
C ARG A 7 -44.77 38.49 20.07
N LEU A 8 -43.64 38.86 19.46
CA LEU A 8 -42.85 38.05 18.52
C LEU A 8 -43.36 37.84 17.09
N HIS A 9 -43.39 38.89 16.24
CA HIS A 9 -43.54 38.68 14.78
C HIS A 9 -42.27 38.92 13.93
N HIS A 10 -41.15 39.33 14.55
CA HIS A 10 -39.88 39.60 13.83
C HIS A 10 -38.83 38.47 13.89
N ASN A 11 -39.02 37.43 14.71
CA ASN A 11 -37.98 36.43 14.98
C ASN A 11 -38.06 35.14 14.13
N SER A 12 -39.20 34.83 13.52
CA SER A 12 -39.41 33.58 12.77
C SER A 12 -38.58 33.51 11.48
N LYS A 13 -38.41 34.64 10.80
CA LYS A 13 -37.66 34.76 9.54
C LYS A 13 -36.15 34.65 9.77
N VAL A 14 -35.64 35.27 10.84
CA VAL A 14 -34.23 35.16 11.26
C VAL A 14 -33.91 33.73 11.69
N LEU A 15 -34.81 33.09 12.44
CA LEU A 15 -34.68 31.67 12.83
C LEU A 15 -34.69 30.73 11.62
N SER A 16 -35.52 30.98 10.60
CA SER A 16 -35.56 30.14 9.40
C SER A 16 -34.33 30.31 8.51
N LEU A 17 -33.82 31.54 8.40
CA LEU A 17 -32.55 31.85 7.73
C LEU A 17 -31.37 31.12 8.39
N ASN A 18 -31.26 31.20 9.72
CA ASN A 18 -30.19 30.52 10.47
C ASN A 18 -30.28 28.98 10.38
N LYS A 19 -31.49 28.43 10.29
CA LYS A 19 -31.69 26.98 10.04
C LYS A 19 -31.21 26.57 8.65
N LYS A 20 -31.48 27.38 7.62
CA LYS A 20 -31.00 27.15 6.24
C LYS A 20 -29.48 27.21 6.15
N THR A 21 -28.87 28.26 6.71
CA THR A 21 -27.40 28.42 6.67
C THR A 21 -26.69 27.30 7.45
N MET A 22 -27.25 26.89 8.58
CA MET A 22 -26.71 25.77 9.35
C MET A 22 -26.78 24.45 8.57
N GLU A 23 -27.85 24.19 7.81
CA GLU A 23 -28.00 22.96 7.04
C GLU A 23 -27.11 22.92 5.80
N GLU A 24 -26.91 24.06 5.14
CA GLU A 24 -25.93 24.22 4.06
C GLU A 24 -24.49 23.94 4.54
N SER A 25 -24.12 24.43 5.74
CA SER A 25 -22.80 24.16 6.33
C SER A 25 -22.58 22.66 6.63
N LYS A 26 -23.63 21.97 7.10
CA LYS A 26 -23.59 20.52 7.38
C LYS A 26 -23.48 19.72 6.09
N LYS A 27 -24.18 20.13 5.03
CA LYS A 27 -24.09 19.52 3.69
C LYS A 27 -22.66 19.64 3.14
N TYR A 28 -22.06 20.83 3.23
CA TYR A 28 -20.66 21.06 2.82
C TYR A 28 -19.67 20.18 3.63
N LYS A 29 -19.80 20.13 4.97
CA LYS A 29 -18.97 19.25 5.80
C LYS A 29 -19.11 17.78 5.43
N ARG A 30 -20.35 17.29 5.20
CA ARG A 30 -20.61 15.90 4.77
C ARG A 30 -19.95 15.59 3.42
N THR A 31 -20.00 16.52 2.45
CA THR A 31 -19.37 16.32 1.14
C THR A 31 -17.85 16.30 1.21
N VAL A 32 -17.23 17.18 2.01
CA VAL A 32 -15.78 17.22 2.19
C VAL A 32 -15.29 15.95 2.88
N ILE A 33 -15.96 15.48 3.94
CA ILE A 33 -15.62 14.22 4.63
C ILE A 33 -15.75 13.01 3.68
N LYS A 34 -16.79 12.96 2.84
CA LYS A 34 -16.91 11.89 1.82
C LYS A 34 -15.76 11.92 0.80
N GLN A 35 -15.35 13.10 0.35
CA GLN A 35 -14.22 13.25 -0.57
C GLN A 35 -12.89 12.81 0.07
N THR A 36 -12.63 13.18 1.32
CA THR A 36 -11.40 12.76 2.02
C THR A 36 -11.35 11.26 2.27
N MET A 37 -12.49 10.65 2.64
CA MET A 37 -12.62 9.20 2.80
C MET A 37 -12.43 8.45 1.47
N ASN A 38 -12.99 8.96 0.37
CA ASN A 38 -12.81 8.37 -0.96
C ASN A 38 -11.37 8.47 -1.49
N LYS A 39 -10.67 9.57 -1.19
CA LYS A 39 -9.25 9.75 -1.56
C LYS A 39 -8.36 8.77 -0.77
N LYS A 40 -8.64 8.56 0.51
CA LYS A 40 -7.92 7.59 1.36
C LYS A 40 -8.19 6.14 0.93
N LYS A 41 -9.43 5.80 0.52
CA LYS A 41 -9.79 4.47 0.01
C LYS A 41 -9.09 4.13 -1.32
N ARG A 42 -8.86 5.12 -2.20
CA ARG A 42 -8.15 4.91 -3.48
C ARG A 42 -6.67 4.56 -3.33
N ASN A 43 -6.02 5.00 -2.25
CA ASN A 43 -4.58 4.76 -2.08
C ASN A 43 -4.24 3.35 -1.59
N ASN A 44 -5.17 2.70 -0.87
CA ASN A 44 -4.94 1.35 -0.34
C ASN A 44 -5.17 0.23 -1.36
N ASN A 45 -5.81 0.52 -2.49
CA ASN A 45 -6.13 -0.48 -3.51
C ASN A 45 -4.98 -0.73 -4.53
N LYS A 46 -3.83 -0.08 -4.38
CA LYS A 46 -2.64 -0.33 -5.24
C LYS A 46 -1.75 -1.47 -4.73
N MET A 47 -2.05 -2.03 -3.55
CA MET A 47 -1.31 -3.13 -2.93
C MET A 47 -2.24 -4.31 -2.64
N GLY A 48 -2.95 -4.82 -3.64
CA GLY A 48 -3.77 -6.00 -3.40
C GLY A 48 -4.55 -6.47 -4.60
N HIS A 49 -4.05 -7.56 -5.20
CA HIS A 49 -4.79 -8.53 -6.01
C HIS A 49 -5.30 -8.10 -7.40
N GLY A 50 -4.88 -8.88 -8.40
CA GLY A 50 -5.82 -9.26 -9.46
C GLY A 50 -5.37 -9.09 -10.90
N SER A 51 -4.21 -9.61 -11.30
CA SER A 51 -4.14 -10.26 -12.61
C SER A 51 -3.14 -11.39 -12.56
N ARG A 52 -3.68 -12.62 -12.59
CA ARG A 52 -2.93 -13.88 -12.70
C ARG A 52 -2.37 -14.03 -14.12
N SER A 53 -1.85 -12.93 -14.68
CA SER A 53 -1.10 -12.93 -15.93
C SER A 53 0.23 -13.61 -15.68
N ARG A 54 0.65 -14.48 -16.61
CA ARG A 54 1.96 -15.15 -16.63
C ARG A 54 3.11 -14.17 -16.34
N SER A 55 2.95 -12.91 -16.77
CA SER A 55 3.88 -11.81 -16.52
C SER A 55 4.05 -11.48 -15.02
N GLY A 56 2.97 -11.44 -14.24
CA GLY A 56 3.04 -11.14 -12.79
C GLY A 56 3.74 -12.24 -11.99
N LEU A 57 3.51 -13.51 -12.36
CA LEU A 57 4.22 -14.64 -11.74
C LEU A 57 5.72 -14.63 -12.06
N LEU A 58 6.08 -14.33 -13.31
CA LEU A 58 7.48 -14.22 -13.73
C LEU A 58 8.19 -13.10 -12.98
N GLN A 59 7.57 -11.92 -12.86
CA GLN A 59 8.11 -10.81 -12.07
C GLN A 59 8.33 -11.18 -10.61
N MET A 60 7.42 -11.94 -9.99
CA MET A 60 7.61 -12.43 -8.61
C MET A 60 8.79 -13.41 -8.51
N LYS A 61 8.98 -14.29 -9.49
CA LYS A 61 10.14 -15.20 -9.54
C LYS A 61 11.46 -14.42 -9.72
N VAL A 62 11.49 -13.44 -10.61
CA VAL A 62 12.66 -12.57 -10.82
C VAL A 62 12.99 -11.79 -9.56
N ARG A 63 11.98 -11.20 -8.89
CA ARG A 63 12.17 -10.48 -7.63
C ARG A 63 12.71 -11.38 -6.52
N LYS A 64 12.19 -12.61 -6.41
CA LYS A 64 12.71 -13.62 -5.46
C LYS A 64 14.17 -13.95 -5.77
N LEU A 65 14.51 -14.12 -7.04
CA LEU A 65 15.89 -14.39 -7.46
C LEU A 65 16.82 -13.21 -7.12
N GLN A 66 16.41 -11.96 -7.36
CA GLN A 66 17.19 -10.76 -7.01
C GLN A 66 17.51 -10.66 -5.52
N ILE A 67 16.61 -11.14 -4.64
CA ILE A 67 16.83 -11.17 -3.19
C ILE A 67 17.82 -12.26 -2.80
N LEU A 68 17.78 -13.43 -3.45
CA LEU A 68 18.60 -14.59 -3.11
C LEU A 68 20.06 -14.42 -3.54
N ILE A 69 20.31 -13.77 -4.66
CA ILE A 69 21.65 -13.64 -5.23
C ILE A 69 22.39 -12.45 -4.60
N PRO A 70 23.65 -12.61 -4.12
CA PRO A 70 24.44 -11.51 -3.60
C PRO A 70 24.57 -10.37 -4.63
N GLY A 71 24.18 -9.16 -4.24
CA GLY A 71 24.15 -7.99 -5.14
C GLY A 71 23.07 -8.07 -6.24
N GLY A 72 22.13 -9.03 -6.16
CA GLY A 72 21.07 -9.26 -7.13
C GLY A 72 20.02 -8.13 -7.17
N GLN A 73 19.77 -7.44 -6.06
CA GLN A 73 18.85 -6.28 -6.01
C GLN A 73 19.29 -5.12 -6.91
N ARG A 74 20.60 -5.00 -7.19
CA ARG A 74 21.15 -3.98 -8.10
C ARG A 74 21.14 -4.42 -9.57
N CYS A 75 20.72 -5.65 -9.86
CA CYS A 75 20.69 -6.21 -11.21
C CYS A 75 19.33 -5.91 -11.85
N ASN A 76 19.26 -4.77 -12.54
CA ASN A 76 18.07 -4.34 -13.27
C ASN A 76 17.92 -5.07 -14.61
N HIS A 77 19.02 -5.59 -15.17
CA HIS A 77 19.01 -6.36 -16.41
C HIS A 77 18.91 -7.87 -16.12
N PRO A 78 18.07 -8.61 -16.87
CA PRO A 78 17.86 -10.04 -16.66
C PRO A 78 19.15 -10.84 -16.90
N ASP A 79 19.91 -10.51 -17.94
CA ASP A 79 21.12 -11.26 -18.31
C ASP A 79 22.21 -11.13 -17.24
N LEU A 80 22.36 -9.93 -16.67
CA LEU A 80 23.28 -9.71 -15.55
C LEU A 80 22.86 -10.51 -14.31
N LEU A 81 21.56 -10.54 -14.00
CA LEU A 81 21.04 -11.32 -12.89
C LEU A 81 21.30 -12.82 -13.09
N LEU A 82 21.12 -13.31 -14.32
CA LEU A 82 21.41 -14.71 -14.67
C LEU A 82 22.90 -15.03 -14.57
N SER A 83 23.78 -14.17 -15.09
CA SER A 83 25.24 -14.33 -14.96
C SER A 83 25.66 -14.46 -13.50
N LYS A 84 25.23 -13.52 -12.65
CA LYS A 84 25.53 -13.59 -11.20
C LYS A 84 24.93 -14.80 -10.52
N THR A 85 23.78 -15.29 -11.00
CA THR A 85 23.16 -16.50 -10.49
C THR A 85 24.04 -17.71 -10.77
N VAL A 86 24.57 -17.83 -11.99
CA VAL A 86 25.48 -18.92 -12.38
C VAL A 86 26.75 -18.86 -11.52
N ASP A 87 27.36 -17.69 -11.40
CA ASP A 87 28.57 -17.49 -10.57
C ASP A 87 28.33 -17.91 -9.12
N TYR A 88 27.18 -17.51 -8.55
CA TYR A 88 26.83 -17.83 -7.18
C TYR A 88 26.58 -19.33 -6.97
N ILE A 89 25.95 -20.01 -7.93
CA ILE A 89 25.75 -21.47 -7.88
C ILE A 89 27.09 -22.19 -7.87
N VAL A 90 28.03 -21.79 -8.73
CA VAL A 90 29.37 -22.39 -8.79
C VAL A 90 30.12 -22.16 -7.48
N HIS A 91 30.07 -20.94 -6.95
CA HIS A 91 30.68 -20.58 -5.66
C HIS A 91 30.13 -21.41 -4.50
N LEU A 92 28.80 -21.59 -4.43
CA LEU A 92 28.17 -22.42 -3.39
C LEU A 92 28.59 -23.88 -3.51
N LYS A 93 28.60 -24.44 -4.72
CA LYS A 93 29.06 -25.82 -4.95
C LYS A 93 30.50 -26.02 -4.50
N LEU A 94 31.38 -25.07 -4.80
CA LEU A 94 32.77 -25.13 -4.36
C LEU A 94 32.89 -25.09 -2.84
N LYS A 95 32.18 -24.18 -2.16
CA LYS A 95 32.13 -24.11 -0.69
C LYS A 95 31.64 -25.41 -0.07
N LEU A 96 30.59 -26.01 -0.61
CA LEU A 96 30.07 -27.29 -0.11
C LEU A 96 31.08 -28.42 -0.27
N ARG A 97 31.75 -28.53 -1.43
CA ARG A 97 32.79 -29.53 -1.66
C ARG A 97 33.98 -29.35 -0.70
N PHE A 98 34.40 -28.10 -0.50
CA PHE A 98 35.48 -27.77 0.42
C PHE A 98 35.13 -28.14 1.87
N LEU A 99 33.94 -27.73 2.35
CA LEU A 99 33.48 -28.07 3.69
C LEU A 99 33.32 -29.58 3.87
N LYS A 100 32.84 -30.29 2.84
CA LYS A 100 32.74 -31.75 2.88
C LYS A 100 34.11 -32.41 2.99
N ALA A 101 35.08 -31.98 2.19
CA ALA A 101 36.44 -32.50 2.26
C ALA A 101 37.08 -32.26 3.64
N LEU A 102 36.89 -31.07 4.22
CA LEU A 102 37.34 -30.80 5.60
C LEU A 102 36.63 -31.70 6.60
N SER A 103 35.30 -31.84 6.52
CA SER A 103 34.55 -32.74 7.40
C SER A 103 35.07 -34.17 7.32
N ASP A 104 35.37 -34.66 6.11
CA ASP A 104 35.88 -36.02 5.91
C ASP A 104 37.30 -36.19 6.47
N MET A 105 38.13 -35.15 6.43
CA MET A 105 39.46 -35.16 7.06
C MET A 105 39.39 -35.17 8.60
N TYR A 106 38.46 -34.43 9.20
CA TYR A 106 38.34 -34.29 10.65
C TYR A 106 37.42 -35.32 11.31
N SER A 107 36.66 -36.08 10.53
CA SER A 107 35.82 -37.19 11.02
C SER A 107 36.59 -38.51 11.10
N LEU A 108 37.93 -38.42 11.24
CA LEU A 108 38.84 -39.56 11.46
C LEU A 108 38.70 -40.09 12.90
#